data_AF-A0A935U504-F1
#
_entry.id   AF-A0A935U504-F1
#
_cell.length_a   1.000
_cell.length_b   1.000
_cell.length_c   1.000
_cell.angle_alpha   90.00
_cell.angle_beta   90.00
_cell.angle_gamma   90.00
#
_symmetry.space_group_name_H-M   'P 1'
#
loop_
_entity.id
_entity.type
_entity.pdbx_description
1 polymer ?
#
loop_
_entity_poly.entity_id
_entity_poly.type
_entity_poly.pdbx_seq_one_letter_code
_entity_poly.pdbx_strand_id
1 'polypeptide(L)'
;MPDRVLHDKIQLLMDETGCERGQAELAMSLAGFDLEKAVRTIGTLLRDIVVVKGKFAQGARHEYGLVLLIADRRREHLFRARAVLSYNPALYETPLAEPWHEFERALYAGRLAEGTLQQASQDLERALVGRVESQRQRLFTALRDESAGALSGFLDEMLTAHFGRAALTTATAVDVVDVDQFRRLPLKSEAAVEAPVAPREAPLRLALEAVDDGDGPAAEALGPGDALWVRVVDPRDIGQYLARLLGPVDDAGPRPFEAPIEESFTHEGRRVLHVRLTPSVSGVVAVSPDRRLKARLHGAERWWRRLLPERPGARAGD
;
A
#
# COMPACT_ATOMS: atom_id res chain seq x y z
N MET A 1 5.79 24.13 -39.67
CA MET A 1 6.35 22.81 -39.27
C MET A 1 6.39 22.53 -37.77
N PRO A 2 6.45 23.52 -36.84
CA PRO A 2 6.35 23.25 -35.39
C PRO A 2 5.02 22.62 -34.94
N ASP A 3 3.91 23.01 -35.56
CA ASP A 3 2.56 22.58 -35.12
C ASP A 3 2.27 21.08 -35.29
N ARG A 4 2.89 20.41 -36.27
CA ARG A 4 2.69 18.95 -36.45
C ARG A 4 3.34 18.16 -35.33
N VAL A 5 4.56 18.52 -34.94
CA VAL A 5 5.28 17.85 -33.85
C VAL A 5 4.57 18.07 -32.51
N LEU A 6 4.00 19.26 -32.30
CA LEU A 6 3.20 19.55 -31.13
C LEU A 6 1.94 18.67 -31.09
N HIS A 7 1.28 18.53 -32.23
CA HIS A 7 0.05 17.76 -32.35
C HIS A 7 0.28 16.26 -32.13
N ASP A 8 1.37 15.72 -32.67
CA ASP A 8 1.79 14.33 -32.47
C ASP A 8 2.13 14.05 -31.01
N LYS A 9 2.79 14.99 -30.31
CA LYS A 9 3.09 14.86 -28.88
C LYS A 9 1.84 14.91 -28.00
N ILE A 10 0.88 15.78 -28.33
CA ILE A 10 -0.42 15.84 -27.64
C ILE A 10 -1.18 14.52 -27.84
N GLN A 11 -1.19 13.99 -29.06
CA GLN A 11 -1.84 12.71 -29.35
C GLN A 11 -1.18 11.55 -28.58
N LEU A 12 0.15 11.50 -28.57
CA LEU A 12 0.90 10.49 -27.80
C LEU A 12 0.60 10.58 -26.30
N LEU A 13 0.52 11.79 -25.74
CA LEU A 13 0.15 12.00 -24.34
C LEU A 13 -1.27 11.53 -24.06
N MET A 14 -2.21 11.81 -24.96
CA MET A 14 -3.59 11.31 -24.87
C MET A 14 -3.65 9.79 -24.91
N ASP A 15 -2.87 9.15 -25.78
CA ASP A 15 -2.86 7.69 -25.91
C ASP A 15 -2.27 7.00 -24.67
N GLU A 16 -1.19 7.55 -24.08
CA GLU A 16 -0.55 6.96 -22.89
C GLU A 16 -1.32 7.20 -21.59
N THR A 17 -1.89 8.39 -21.42
CA THR A 17 -2.52 8.80 -20.16
C THR A 17 -4.04 8.69 -20.21
N GLY A 18 -4.58 8.44 -21.41
CA GLY A 18 -5.99 8.39 -21.73
C GLY A 18 -6.69 9.74 -21.67
N CYS A 19 -6.03 10.84 -21.31
CA CYS A 19 -6.63 12.17 -21.03
C CYS A 19 -7.36 12.82 -22.22
N GLU A 20 -8.24 13.77 -21.94
CA GLU A 20 -8.89 14.56 -22.99
C GLU A 20 -7.92 15.57 -23.61
N ARG A 21 -8.16 15.93 -24.89
CA ARG A 21 -7.29 16.82 -25.66
C ARG A 21 -7.00 18.16 -24.97
N GLY A 22 -8.01 18.78 -24.35
CA GLY A 22 -7.83 20.04 -23.63
C GLY A 22 -6.92 19.89 -22.38
N GLN A 23 -6.97 18.74 -21.71
CA GLN A 23 -6.10 18.43 -20.57
C GLN A 23 -4.67 18.12 -21.02
N ALA A 24 -4.51 17.41 -22.14
CA ALA A 24 -3.22 17.15 -22.77
C ALA A 24 -2.54 18.44 -23.22
N GLU A 25 -3.28 19.34 -23.86
CA GLU A 25 -2.80 20.66 -24.30
C GLU A 25 -2.36 21.52 -23.11
N LEU A 26 -3.15 21.54 -22.03
CA LEU A 26 -2.84 22.25 -20.79
C LEU A 26 -1.59 21.68 -20.09
N ALA A 27 -1.50 20.35 -19.95
CA ALA A 27 -0.35 19.69 -19.34
C ALA A 27 0.94 19.92 -20.15
N MET A 28 0.85 19.89 -21.48
CA MET A 28 1.96 20.20 -22.38
C MET A 28 2.40 21.66 -22.28
N SER A 29 1.46 22.60 -22.15
CA SER A 29 1.77 24.02 -21.95
C SER A 29 2.49 24.26 -20.61
N LEU A 30 2.02 23.64 -19.53
CA LEU A 30 2.62 23.76 -18.19
C LEU A 30 3.99 23.08 -18.09
N ALA A 31 4.21 22.01 -18.86
CA ALA A 31 5.46 21.27 -18.90
C ALA A 31 6.51 21.86 -19.86
N GLY A 32 6.22 22.98 -20.54
CA GLY A 32 7.12 23.56 -21.55
C GLY A 32 7.30 22.67 -22.79
N PHE A 33 6.26 21.91 -23.17
CA PHE A 33 6.22 20.98 -24.30
C PHE A 33 7.19 19.78 -24.21
N ASP A 34 7.60 19.46 -22.99
CA ASP A 34 8.33 18.26 -22.61
C ASP A 34 7.33 17.15 -22.23
N LEU A 35 7.35 16.04 -22.98
CA LEU A 35 6.38 14.95 -22.83
C LEU A 35 6.51 14.25 -21.47
N GLU A 36 7.72 13.97 -20.99
CA GLU A 36 7.92 13.28 -19.71
C GLU A 36 7.41 14.12 -18.54
N LYS A 37 7.67 15.43 -18.60
CA LYS A 37 7.13 16.38 -17.60
C LYS A 37 5.63 16.53 -17.75
N ALA A 38 5.08 16.51 -18.96
CA ALA A 38 3.64 16.58 -19.18
C ALA A 38 2.92 15.35 -18.64
N VAL A 39 3.48 14.14 -18.79
CA VAL A 39 2.96 12.90 -18.18
C VAL A 39 2.92 13.00 -16.66
N ARG A 40 3.96 13.55 -16.02
CA ARG A 40 3.95 13.75 -14.55
C ARG A 40 2.93 14.83 -14.13
N THR A 41 2.85 15.90 -14.91
CA THR A 41 1.96 17.04 -14.65
C THR A 41 0.50 16.65 -14.83
N ILE A 42 0.19 15.73 -15.77
CA ILE A 42 -1.17 15.25 -15.94
C ILE A 42 -1.61 14.37 -14.78
N GLY A 43 -0.71 13.57 -14.21
CA GLY A 43 -0.98 12.75 -13.03
C GLY A 43 -1.41 13.58 -11.81
N THR A 44 -0.91 14.81 -11.69
CA THR A 44 -1.26 15.75 -10.61
C THR A 44 -2.45 16.66 -10.94
N LEU A 45 -2.68 16.94 -12.22
CA LEU A 45 -3.85 17.71 -12.70
C LEU A 45 -5.15 16.90 -12.64
N LEU A 46 -5.06 15.60 -12.89
CA LEU A 46 -6.20 14.68 -12.91
C LEU A 46 -6.59 14.26 -11.49
N ARG A 47 -7.37 15.14 -10.84
CA ARG A 47 -8.07 14.88 -9.56
C ARG A 47 -9.28 13.98 -9.77
N ASP A 48 -9.03 12.78 -10.30
CA ASP A 48 -10.10 11.86 -10.69
C ASP A 48 -10.43 10.85 -9.59
N ILE A 49 -9.67 10.82 -8.50
CA ILE A 49 -9.88 9.90 -7.40
C ILE A 49 -10.62 10.64 -6.29
N VAL A 50 -11.78 10.11 -5.93
CA VAL A 50 -12.61 10.63 -4.86
C VAL A 50 -12.63 9.63 -3.72
N VAL A 51 -12.34 10.13 -2.51
CA VAL A 51 -12.37 9.37 -1.28
C VAL A 51 -13.52 9.85 -0.41
N VAL A 52 -14.49 8.99 -0.17
CA VAL A 52 -15.62 9.26 0.71
C VAL A 52 -15.37 8.60 2.06
N LYS A 53 -15.27 9.43 3.10
CA LYS A 53 -15.13 9.02 4.50
C LYS A 53 -16.48 9.12 5.17
N GLY A 54 -16.89 8.10 5.89
CA GLY A 54 -18.14 8.06 6.63
C GLY A 54 -17.91 7.54 8.04
N LYS A 55 -18.67 8.06 9.00
CA LYS A 55 -18.81 7.48 10.33
C LYS A 55 -20.26 7.36 10.70
N PHE A 56 -20.59 6.35 11.48
CA PHE A 56 -21.96 6.11 11.92
C PHE A 56 -22.00 5.55 13.34
N ALA A 57 -23.08 5.87 14.05
CA ALA A 57 -23.38 5.34 15.38
C ALA A 57 -24.82 4.86 15.43
N GLN A 58 -25.02 3.65 15.97
CA GLN A 58 -26.33 3.07 16.22
C GLN A 58 -26.58 3.01 17.73
N GLY A 59 -27.35 3.99 18.23
CA GLY A 59 -27.60 4.13 19.68
C GLY A 59 -28.29 2.93 20.31
N ALA A 60 -29.16 2.23 19.58
CA ALA A 60 -29.93 1.10 20.11
C ALA A 60 -29.09 -0.16 20.39
N ARG A 61 -27.96 -0.33 19.70
CA ARG A 61 -27.06 -1.50 19.83
C ARG A 61 -25.68 -1.13 20.38
N HIS A 62 -25.45 0.16 20.64
CA HIS A 62 -24.14 0.71 20.99
C HIS A 62 -23.05 0.32 19.97
N GLU A 63 -23.42 0.24 18.69
CA GLU A 63 -22.50 -0.09 17.60
C GLU A 63 -22.01 1.20 16.95
N TYR A 64 -20.70 1.29 16.74
CA TYR A 64 -20.02 2.42 16.13
C TYR A 64 -19.20 1.93 14.95
N GLY A 65 -19.13 2.73 13.89
CA GLY A 65 -18.39 2.29 12.71
C GLY A 65 -17.86 3.41 11.83
N LEU A 66 -16.86 3.04 11.03
CA LEU A 66 -16.27 3.86 9.99
C LEU A 66 -16.47 3.18 8.64
N VAL A 67 -16.63 3.98 7.59
CA VAL A 67 -16.74 3.56 6.20
C VAL A 67 -15.79 4.40 5.36
N LEU A 68 -15.13 3.78 4.40
CA LEU A 68 -14.27 4.41 3.43
C LEU A 68 -14.59 3.87 2.03
N LEU A 69 -14.88 4.76 1.09
CA LEU A 69 -15.00 4.43 -0.32
C LEU A 69 -13.94 5.21 -1.10
N ILE A 70 -13.22 4.53 -1.98
CA ILE A 70 -12.23 5.15 -2.87
C ILE A 70 -12.61 4.78 -4.29
N ALA A 71 -12.90 5.78 -5.12
CA ALA A 71 -13.36 5.56 -6.47
C ALA A 71 -12.72 6.53 -7.47
N ASP A 72 -12.51 6.05 -8.69
CA ASP A 72 -12.15 6.83 -9.87
C ASP A 72 -13.44 7.33 -10.54
N ARG A 73 -13.69 8.64 -10.47
CA ARG A 73 -14.89 9.27 -11.05
C ARG A 73 -14.90 9.25 -12.58
N ARG A 74 -13.72 9.12 -13.20
CA ARG A 74 -13.52 9.16 -14.64
C ARG A 74 -13.74 7.79 -15.27
N ARG A 75 -13.13 6.74 -14.68
CA ARG A 75 -13.31 5.35 -15.13
C ARG A 75 -14.56 4.68 -14.54
N GLU A 76 -15.30 5.42 -13.73
CA GLU A 76 -16.40 4.90 -12.92
C GLU A 76 -15.98 3.68 -12.10
N HIS A 77 -14.76 3.64 -11.59
CA HIS A 77 -14.21 2.42 -11.01
C HIS A 77 -14.08 2.55 -9.49
N LEU A 78 -14.69 1.64 -8.74
CA LEU A 78 -14.48 1.55 -7.29
C LEU A 78 -13.17 0.80 -7.02
N PHE A 79 -12.16 1.49 -6.49
CA PHE A 79 -10.91 0.86 -6.09
C PHE A 79 -11.07 0.05 -4.80
N ARG A 80 -11.70 0.66 -3.79
CA ARG A 80 -11.82 0.07 -2.45
C ARG A 80 -13.11 0.51 -1.79
N ALA A 81 -13.76 -0.43 -1.12
CA ALA A 81 -14.73 -0.18 -0.06
C ALA A 81 -14.23 -0.85 1.20
N ARG A 82 -14.15 -0.09 2.29
CA ARG A 82 -13.75 -0.57 3.61
C ARG A 82 -14.74 -0.14 4.65
N ALA A 83 -15.00 -1.02 5.61
CA ALA A 83 -15.79 -0.69 6.78
C ALA A 83 -15.26 -1.39 8.03
N VAL A 84 -15.52 -0.79 9.18
CA VAL A 84 -15.27 -1.40 10.49
C VAL A 84 -16.42 -1.06 11.41
N LEU A 85 -16.86 -2.06 12.18
CA LEU A 85 -17.91 -1.97 13.18
C LEU A 85 -17.36 -2.47 14.51
N SER A 86 -17.63 -1.74 15.58
CA SER A 86 -17.16 -2.05 16.93
C SER A 86 -18.14 -1.53 17.98
N TYR A 87 -18.12 -2.13 19.16
CA TYR A 87 -18.78 -1.56 20.34
C TYR A 87 -17.97 -0.43 20.99
N ASN A 88 -16.73 -0.20 20.55
CA ASN A 88 -15.87 0.83 21.11
C ASN A 88 -16.26 2.24 20.58
N PRO A 89 -16.73 3.17 21.44
CA PRO A 89 -17.11 4.51 21.03
C PRO A 89 -15.93 5.35 20.52
N ALA A 90 -14.69 5.04 20.92
CA ALA A 90 -13.49 5.75 20.46
C ALA A 90 -13.35 5.69 18.92
N LEU A 91 -13.91 4.65 18.29
CA LEU A 91 -13.95 4.54 16.84
C LEU A 91 -14.72 5.69 16.19
N TYR A 92 -15.83 6.14 16.80
CA TYR A 92 -16.65 7.25 16.30
C TYR A 92 -16.04 8.64 16.54
N GLU A 93 -15.10 8.73 17.49
CA GLU A 93 -14.36 9.95 17.79
C GLU A 93 -13.32 10.28 16.70
N THR A 94 -13.01 9.33 15.80
CA THR A 94 -12.13 9.54 14.65
C THR A 94 -12.59 10.77 13.85
N PRO A 95 -11.71 11.77 13.65
CA PRO A 95 -12.08 13.00 12.97
C PRO A 95 -12.16 12.80 11.45
N LEU A 96 -13.27 13.23 10.84
CA LEU A 96 -13.45 13.17 9.39
C LEU A 96 -12.58 14.20 8.64
N ALA A 97 -12.04 15.19 9.34
CA ALA A 97 -11.17 16.22 8.78
C ALA A 97 -9.72 15.74 8.54
N GLU A 98 -9.33 14.59 9.09
CA GLU A 98 -8.02 14.01 8.86
C GLU A 98 -7.82 13.60 7.39
N PRO A 99 -6.57 13.62 6.88
CA PRO A 99 -6.25 13.10 5.56
C PRO A 99 -6.74 11.67 5.38
N TRP A 100 -7.21 11.32 4.18
CA TRP A 100 -7.81 10.02 3.90
C TRP A 100 -6.95 8.80 4.30
N HIS A 101 -5.62 8.90 4.22
CA HIS A 101 -4.71 7.80 4.57
C HIS A 101 -4.61 7.59 6.08
N GLU A 102 -4.68 8.66 6.89
CA GLU A 102 -4.76 8.51 8.36
C GLU A 102 -6.11 7.95 8.77
N PHE A 103 -7.20 8.38 8.11
CA PHE A 103 -8.52 7.79 8.32
C PHE A 103 -8.56 6.30 7.94
N GLU A 104 -7.91 5.90 6.83
CA GLU A 104 -7.77 4.49 6.46
C GLU A 104 -6.95 3.71 7.50
N ARG A 105 -5.87 4.29 8.02
CA ARG A 105 -5.09 3.69 9.12
C ARG A 105 -5.93 3.52 10.39
N ALA A 106 -6.72 4.52 10.78
CA ALA A 106 -7.62 4.43 11.92
C ALA A 106 -8.66 3.32 11.74
N LEU A 107 -9.18 3.14 10.52
CA LEU A 107 -10.07 2.02 10.17
C LEU A 107 -9.38 0.68 10.39
N TYR A 108 -8.13 0.51 9.93
CA TYR A 108 -7.38 -0.74 10.12
C TYR A 108 -6.98 -0.97 11.58
N ALA A 109 -6.56 0.06 12.31
CA ALA A 109 -6.28 -0.04 13.74
C ALA A 109 -7.55 -0.45 14.51
N GLY A 110 -8.69 0.14 14.15
CA GLY A 110 -10.00 -0.21 14.68
C GLY A 110 -10.33 -1.68 14.51
N ARG A 111 -9.92 -2.33 13.41
CA ARG A 111 -10.16 -3.77 13.19
C ARG A 111 -9.41 -4.69 14.13
N LEU A 112 -8.25 -4.22 14.62
CA LEU A 112 -7.38 -4.95 15.53
C LEU A 112 -7.74 -4.68 16.99
N ALA A 113 -8.57 -3.67 17.26
CA ALA A 113 -8.98 -3.30 18.60
C ALA A 113 -10.01 -4.29 19.18
N GLU A 114 -10.00 -4.42 20.51
CA GLU A 114 -11.00 -5.19 21.24
C GLU A 114 -12.41 -4.60 21.05
N GLY A 115 -13.43 -5.47 21.07
CA GLY A 115 -14.83 -5.09 20.84
C GLY A 115 -15.24 -4.94 19.38
N THR A 116 -14.33 -5.24 18.43
CA THR A 116 -14.60 -5.22 17.00
C THR A 116 -15.49 -6.37 16.56
N LEU A 117 -16.51 -6.05 15.78
CA LEU A 117 -17.42 -7.00 15.14
C LEU A 117 -16.90 -7.35 13.75
N GLN A 118 -15.92 -8.26 13.67
CA GLN A 118 -15.25 -8.57 12.40
C GLN A 118 -16.22 -9.09 11.32
N GLN A 119 -17.08 -10.04 11.67
CA GLN A 119 -18.04 -10.61 10.72
C GLN A 119 -19.02 -9.55 10.20
N ALA A 120 -19.60 -8.74 11.11
CA ALA A 120 -20.50 -7.66 10.75
C ALA A 120 -19.80 -6.58 9.91
N SER A 121 -18.53 -6.29 10.19
CA SER A 121 -17.71 -5.38 9.38
C SER A 121 -17.57 -5.89 7.94
N GLN A 122 -17.27 -7.17 7.76
CA GLN A 122 -17.14 -7.80 6.44
C GLN A 122 -18.50 -7.92 5.72
N ASP A 123 -19.58 -8.16 6.45
CA ASP A 123 -20.94 -8.17 5.90
C ASP A 123 -21.33 -6.77 5.40
N LEU A 124 -21.00 -5.73 6.17
CA LEU A 124 -21.20 -4.34 5.77
C LEU A 124 -20.36 -3.96 4.54
N GLU A 125 -19.10 -4.41 4.45
CA GLU A 125 -18.27 -4.22 3.25
C GLU A 125 -18.87 -4.87 2.00
N ARG A 126 -19.34 -6.11 2.12
CA ARG A 126 -19.99 -6.79 1.00
C ARG A 126 -21.28 -6.09 0.59
N ALA A 127 -22.05 -5.62 1.56
CA ALA A 127 -23.25 -4.82 1.30
C ALA A 127 -22.92 -3.48 0.61
N LEU A 128 -21.85 -2.80 1.04
CA LEU A 128 -21.31 -1.59 0.41
C LEU A 128 -20.99 -1.84 -1.06
N VAL A 129 -20.16 -2.85 -1.36
CA VAL A 129 -19.78 -3.18 -2.73
C VAL A 129 -21.01 -3.55 -3.57
N GLY A 130 -21.90 -4.40 -3.06
CA GLY A 130 -23.12 -4.78 -3.78
C GLY A 130 -24.06 -3.59 -4.05
N ARG A 131 -24.15 -2.63 -3.12
CA ARG A 131 -24.94 -1.42 -3.30
C ARG A 131 -24.30 -0.49 -4.33
N VAL A 132 -22.99 -0.32 -4.28
CA VAL A 132 -22.25 0.49 -5.25
C VAL A 132 -22.42 -0.08 -6.66
N GLU A 133 -22.32 -1.40 -6.85
CA GLU A 133 -22.53 -2.01 -8.17
C GLU A 133 -23.98 -1.88 -8.66
N SER A 134 -24.97 -2.13 -7.81
CA SER A 134 -26.39 -2.00 -8.18
C SER A 134 -26.85 -0.56 -8.43
N GLN A 135 -26.16 0.43 -7.85
CA GLN A 135 -26.48 1.86 -7.99
C GLN A 135 -25.32 2.65 -8.58
N ARG A 136 -24.50 1.99 -9.40
CA ARG A 136 -23.26 2.53 -9.98
C ARG A 136 -23.47 3.90 -10.60
N GLN A 137 -24.46 4.02 -11.48
CA GLN A 137 -24.76 5.29 -12.16
C GLN A 137 -25.05 6.43 -11.18
N ARG A 138 -25.84 6.16 -10.12
CA ARG A 138 -26.23 7.16 -9.13
C ARG A 138 -25.03 7.62 -8.31
N LEU A 139 -24.18 6.70 -7.87
CA LEU A 139 -22.96 7.04 -7.13
C LEU A 139 -22.02 7.87 -8.00
N PHE A 140 -21.72 7.44 -9.22
CA PHE A 140 -20.76 8.13 -10.08
C PHE A 140 -21.26 9.48 -10.58
N THR A 141 -22.57 9.66 -10.77
CA THR A 141 -23.16 11.00 -10.96
C THR A 141 -22.93 11.88 -9.73
N ALA A 142 -23.21 11.38 -8.52
CA ALA A 142 -22.98 12.14 -7.29
C ALA A 142 -21.50 12.50 -7.05
N LEU A 143 -20.56 11.61 -7.45
CA LEU A 143 -19.12 11.85 -7.37
C LEU A 143 -18.64 12.89 -8.40
N ARG A 144 -19.27 12.97 -9.58
CA ARG A 144 -18.95 13.95 -10.64
C ARG A 144 -19.49 15.34 -10.32
N ASP A 145 -20.70 15.40 -9.78
CA ASP A 145 -21.36 16.66 -9.43
C ASP A 145 -20.81 17.27 -8.12
N GLU A 146 -19.85 16.60 -7.47
CA GLU A 146 -19.24 17.00 -6.20
C GLU A 146 -20.28 17.33 -5.10
N SER A 147 -21.46 16.71 -5.20
CA SER A 147 -22.57 16.98 -4.30
C SER A 147 -22.40 16.20 -3.00
N ALA A 148 -21.79 16.84 -2.01
CA ALA A 148 -21.60 16.27 -0.67
C ALA A 148 -22.91 15.75 -0.07
N GLY A 149 -24.04 16.44 -0.31
CA GLY A 149 -25.37 16.03 0.14
C GLY A 149 -25.91 14.78 -0.57
N ALA A 150 -25.61 14.60 -1.86
CA ALA A 150 -26.00 13.39 -2.58
C ALA A 150 -25.19 12.17 -2.13
N LEU A 151 -23.90 12.36 -1.83
CA LEU A 151 -23.01 11.32 -1.31
C LEU A 151 -23.37 10.94 0.13
N SER A 152 -23.68 11.93 0.97
CA SER A 152 -24.16 11.68 2.34
C SER A 152 -25.48 10.92 2.32
N GLY A 153 -26.44 11.33 1.48
CA GLY A 153 -27.71 10.63 1.31
C GLY A 153 -27.54 9.20 0.79
N PHE A 154 -26.61 8.97 -0.16
CA PHE A 154 -26.30 7.63 -0.64
C PHE A 154 -25.77 6.70 0.45
N LEU A 155 -24.84 7.19 1.28
CA LEU A 155 -24.30 6.43 2.40
C LEU A 155 -25.36 6.20 3.49
N ASP A 156 -26.16 7.21 3.81
CA ASP A 156 -27.19 7.12 4.84
C ASP A 156 -28.30 6.13 4.47
N GLU A 157 -28.78 6.17 3.22
CA GLU A 157 -29.74 5.19 2.69
C GLU A 157 -29.20 3.76 2.75
N MET A 158 -27.90 3.59 2.44
CA MET A 158 -27.28 2.28 2.44
C MET A 158 -27.11 1.72 3.86
N LEU A 159 -26.62 2.55 4.78
CA LEU A 159 -26.46 2.16 6.19
C LEU A 159 -27.83 1.86 6.80
N THR A 160 -28.84 2.66 6.51
CA THR A 160 -30.24 2.40 6.93
C THR A 160 -30.78 1.10 6.33
N ALA A 161 -30.45 0.77 5.07
CA ALA A 161 -30.85 -0.50 4.49
C ALA A 161 -30.16 -1.70 5.17
N HIS A 162 -28.90 -1.57 5.59
CA HIS A 162 -28.15 -2.63 6.24
C HIS A 162 -28.58 -2.86 7.71
N PHE A 163 -28.69 -1.80 8.50
CA PHE A 163 -29.05 -1.88 9.92
C PHE A 163 -30.57 -1.86 10.18
N GLY A 164 -31.37 -1.66 9.12
CA GLY A 164 -32.82 -1.47 9.21
C GLY A 164 -33.19 -0.04 9.64
N ARG A 165 -34.46 0.19 9.99
CA ARG A 165 -34.98 1.50 10.48
C ARG A 165 -34.45 1.90 11.87
N ALA A 166 -33.25 1.48 12.24
CA ALA A 166 -32.60 1.93 13.46
C ALA A 166 -32.23 3.42 13.33
N ALA A 167 -32.31 4.16 14.43
CA ALA A 167 -31.82 5.53 14.48
C ALA A 167 -30.29 5.52 14.35
N LEU A 168 -29.81 5.85 13.14
CA LEU A 168 -28.40 5.98 12.82
C LEU A 168 -28.03 7.46 12.85
N THR A 169 -26.91 7.77 13.50
CA THR A 169 -26.28 9.09 13.38
C THR A 169 -25.12 8.95 12.42
N THR A 170 -25.23 9.53 11.23
CA THR A 170 -24.22 9.45 10.17
C THR A 170 -23.54 10.80 9.96
N ALA A 171 -22.25 10.77 9.64
CA ALA A 171 -21.51 11.95 9.20
C ALA A 171 -20.54 11.54 8.09
N THR A 172 -20.37 12.41 7.09
CA THR A 172 -19.59 12.10 5.89
C THR A 172 -18.69 13.26 5.48
N ALA A 173 -17.52 12.95 4.96
CA ALA A 173 -16.60 13.90 4.35
C ALA A 173 -16.06 13.34 3.04
N VAL A 174 -15.71 14.22 2.11
CA VAL A 174 -15.23 13.85 0.77
C VAL A 174 -13.90 14.53 0.54
N ASP A 175 -12.88 13.73 0.20
CA ASP A 175 -11.58 14.22 -0.24
C ASP A 175 -11.43 13.94 -1.74
N VAL A 176 -10.94 14.91 -2.51
CA VAL A 176 -10.60 14.71 -3.91
C VAL A 176 -9.09 14.71 -4.03
N VAL A 177 -8.54 13.60 -4.52
CA VAL A 177 -7.11 13.33 -4.63
C VAL A 177 -6.73 13.02 -6.07
N ASP A 178 -5.49 13.35 -6.41
CA ASP A 178 -4.91 12.99 -7.70
C ASP A 178 -4.34 11.57 -7.69
N VAL A 179 -4.02 11.05 -8.88
CA VAL A 179 -3.53 9.67 -9.06
C VAL A 179 -2.18 9.47 -8.36
N ASP A 180 -1.35 10.50 -8.33
CA ASP A 180 -0.04 10.47 -7.70
C ASP A 180 -0.18 10.45 -6.17
N GLN A 181 -1.06 11.26 -5.59
CA GLN A 181 -1.40 11.27 -4.16
C GLN A 181 -2.03 9.97 -3.69
N PHE A 182 -2.83 9.32 -4.54
CA PHE A 182 -3.39 8.00 -4.21
C PHE A 182 -2.32 6.89 -4.24
N ARG A 183 -1.39 6.94 -5.21
CA ARG A 183 -0.30 5.96 -5.33
C ARG A 183 0.81 6.16 -4.31
N ARG A 184 1.08 7.42 -3.95
CA ARG A 184 2.00 7.80 -2.89
C ARG A 184 1.25 7.72 -1.57
N LEU A 185 1.27 6.55 -0.92
CA LEU A 185 1.19 6.56 0.54
C LEU A 185 2.30 7.51 1.01
N PRO A 186 2.00 8.59 1.76
CA PRO A 186 3.05 9.48 2.21
C PRO A 186 3.94 8.67 3.17
N LEU A 187 5.04 8.15 2.63
CA LEU A 187 6.22 7.81 3.39
C LEU A 187 6.78 9.13 3.90
N LYS A 188 6.20 9.62 5.00
CA LYS A 188 6.70 10.66 5.90
C LYS A 188 7.88 11.47 5.32
N SER A 189 7.58 12.40 4.42
CA SER A 189 8.45 13.46 3.89
C SER A 189 7.59 14.19 2.87
N GLU A 190 7.00 15.34 3.17
CA GLU A 190 7.68 16.64 3.18
C GLU A 190 6.98 17.57 4.18
N ALA A 191 7.56 17.71 5.36
CA ALA A 191 7.52 18.92 6.17
C ALA A 191 8.54 18.72 7.30
N ALA A 192 9.72 19.29 7.11
CA ALA A 192 10.67 19.50 8.19
C ALA A 192 10.04 20.44 9.21
N VAL A 193 9.36 19.88 10.21
CA VAL A 193 9.18 20.51 11.51
C VAL A 193 9.55 19.44 12.53
N GLU A 194 10.72 19.62 13.14
CA GLU A 194 11.16 18.85 14.30
C GLU A 194 10.11 19.04 15.41
N ALA A 195 9.34 17.99 15.66
CA ALA A 195 8.54 17.81 16.85
C ALA A 195 8.81 16.40 17.40
N PRO A 196 8.79 16.23 18.73
CA PRO A 196 9.48 15.13 19.41
C PRO A 196 8.92 13.78 18.99
N VAL A 197 9.83 12.86 18.70
CA VAL A 197 9.56 11.48 18.27
C VAL A 197 8.78 10.76 19.37
N ALA A 198 7.45 10.66 19.19
CA ALA A 198 6.67 9.60 19.79
C ALA A 198 7.12 8.25 19.19
N PRO A 199 7.15 7.16 19.97
CA PRO A 199 7.75 5.89 19.55
C PRO A 199 7.06 5.36 18.29
N ARG A 200 7.85 5.16 17.22
CA ARG A 200 7.46 4.41 16.01
C ARG A 200 6.89 3.06 16.45
N GLU A 201 5.64 2.78 16.10
CA GLU A 201 5.07 1.43 16.21
C GLU A 201 6.03 0.43 15.54
N ALA A 202 6.36 -0.64 16.25
CA ALA A 202 7.34 -1.61 15.78
C ALA A 202 6.84 -2.24 14.46
N PRO A 203 7.71 -2.38 13.44
CA PRO A 203 7.33 -3.04 12.19
C PRO A 203 6.81 -4.44 12.46
N LEU A 204 5.83 -4.90 11.67
CA LEU A 204 5.27 -6.25 11.80
C LEU A 204 6.40 -7.26 11.57
N ARG A 205 6.75 -8.01 12.62
CA ARG A 205 7.79 -9.04 12.59
C ARG A 205 7.18 -10.41 12.41
N LEU A 206 7.58 -11.13 11.35
CA LEU A 206 7.18 -12.51 11.11
C LEU A 206 8.25 -13.51 11.57
N ALA A 207 7.82 -14.68 12.03
CA ALA A 207 8.70 -15.82 12.23
C ALA A 207 9.05 -16.48 10.89
N LEU A 208 10.35 -16.61 10.61
CA LEU A 208 10.86 -17.18 9.37
C LEU A 208 11.82 -18.34 9.64
N GLU A 209 11.88 -19.23 8.66
CA GLU A 209 12.86 -20.30 8.60
C GLU A 209 13.80 -20.07 7.41
N ALA A 210 15.10 -20.22 7.62
CA ALA A 210 16.09 -20.15 6.54
C ALA A 210 16.25 -21.51 5.86
N VAL A 211 16.52 -21.47 4.55
CA VAL A 211 16.79 -22.67 3.76
C VAL A 211 18.24 -23.10 3.94
N ASP A 212 18.44 -24.39 4.21
CA ASP A 212 19.77 -24.99 4.30
C ASP A 212 20.41 -25.17 2.92
N ASP A 213 21.72 -24.98 2.88
CA ASP A 213 22.55 -25.29 1.73
C ASP A 213 23.93 -25.76 2.22
N GLY A 214 24.29 -27.02 1.95
CA GLY A 214 25.55 -27.61 2.41
C GLY A 214 26.79 -26.88 1.87
N ASP A 215 26.65 -26.25 0.70
CA ASP A 215 27.70 -25.45 0.06
C ASP A 215 27.55 -23.94 0.34
N GLY A 216 26.52 -23.55 1.09
CA GLY A 216 26.23 -22.18 1.45
C GLY A 216 27.18 -21.61 2.52
N PRO A 217 27.23 -20.27 2.67
CA PRO A 217 27.95 -19.63 3.77
C PRO A 217 27.38 -20.04 5.13
N ALA A 218 28.26 -20.11 6.13
CA ALA A 218 27.84 -20.25 7.52
C ALA A 218 27.04 -19.00 7.97
N ALA A 219 26.03 -19.19 8.82
CA ALA A 219 25.17 -18.11 9.29
C ALA A 219 25.96 -16.97 9.97
N GLU A 220 27.07 -17.31 10.64
CA GLU A 220 27.99 -16.33 11.24
C GLU A 220 28.62 -15.37 10.23
N ALA A 221 28.87 -15.84 9.00
CA ALA A 221 29.45 -15.03 7.94
C ALA A 221 28.45 -14.06 7.28
N LEU A 222 27.15 -14.17 7.61
CA LEU A 222 26.10 -13.34 7.03
C LEU A 222 25.95 -12.01 7.76
N GLY A 223 25.89 -10.93 6.98
CA GLY A 223 25.80 -9.55 7.45
C GLY A 223 24.72 -8.72 6.75
N PRO A 224 24.51 -7.48 7.20
CA PRO A 224 23.64 -6.52 6.52
C PRO A 224 24.01 -6.36 5.04
N GLY A 225 23.03 -6.40 4.16
CA GLY A 225 23.19 -6.28 2.71
C GLY A 225 23.29 -7.60 1.95
N ASP A 226 23.61 -8.71 2.63
CA ASP A 226 23.48 -10.06 2.08
C ASP A 226 21.99 -10.42 1.92
N ALA A 227 21.69 -11.42 1.11
CA ALA A 227 20.32 -11.90 0.93
C ALA A 227 20.19 -13.37 1.27
N LEU A 228 19.12 -13.73 1.98
CA LEU A 228 18.87 -15.05 2.53
C LEU A 228 17.61 -15.64 1.93
N TRP A 229 17.63 -16.93 1.59
CA TRP A 229 16.42 -17.64 1.19
C TRP A 229 15.66 -18.07 2.44
N VAL A 230 14.44 -17.56 2.56
CA VAL A 230 13.59 -17.73 3.74
C VAL A 230 12.20 -18.23 3.37
N ARG A 231 11.58 -18.94 4.31
CA ARG A 231 10.19 -19.38 4.27
C ARG A 231 9.46 -18.80 5.47
N VAL A 232 8.23 -18.33 5.24
CA VAL A 232 7.36 -17.89 6.34
C VAL A 232 6.80 -19.11 7.06
N VAL A 233 7.11 -19.22 8.36
CA VAL A 233 6.64 -20.30 9.26
C VAL A 233 5.77 -19.75 10.40
N ASP A 234 5.40 -18.48 10.30
CA ASP A 234 4.63 -17.79 11.31
C ASP A 234 3.20 -18.38 11.42
N PRO A 235 2.82 -18.90 12.59
CA PRO A 235 1.55 -19.61 12.74
C PRO A 235 0.34 -18.68 12.70
N ARG A 236 0.52 -17.37 12.90
CA ARG A 236 -0.56 -16.39 12.91
C ARG A 236 -1.19 -16.27 11.52
N ASP A 237 -2.48 -15.95 11.46
CA ASP A 237 -3.21 -15.79 10.19
C ASP A 237 -2.56 -14.74 9.27
N ILE A 238 -2.00 -13.67 9.84
CA ILE A 238 -1.25 -12.66 9.09
C ILE A 238 0.02 -13.24 8.46
N GLY A 239 0.68 -14.16 9.16
CA GLY A 239 1.83 -14.92 8.67
C GLY A 239 1.45 -15.81 7.50
N GLN A 240 0.37 -16.57 7.63
CA GLN A 240 -0.14 -17.45 6.57
C GLN A 240 -0.63 -16.66 5.35
N TYR A 241 -1.29 -15.52 5.58
CA TYR A 241 -1.73 -14.62 4.52
C TYR A 241 -0.53 -14.02 3.76
N LEU A 242 0.46 -13.49 4.48
CA LEU A 242 1.65 -12.90 3.87
C LEU A 242 2.52 -13.96 3.18
N ALA A 243 2.56 -15.20 3.67
CA ALA A 243 3.22 -16.31 3.00
C ALA A 243 2.67 -16.55 1.59
N ARG A 244 1.34 -16.42 1.41
CA ARG A 244 0.68 -16.56 0.09
C ARG A 244 0.94 -15.38 -0.84
N LEU A 245 1.20 -14.20 -0.29
CA LEU A 245 1.41 -12.98 -1.05
C LEU A 245 2.88 -12.78 -1.45
N LEU A 246 3.81 -13.17 -0.58
CA LEU A 246 5.25 -12.91 -0.73
C LEU A 246 6.00 -14.00 -1.50
N GLY A 247 5.47 -15.23 -1.54
CA GLY A 247 6.13 -16.36 -2.19
C GLY A 247 5.16 -17.18 -3.08
N PRO A 248 5.66 -17.85 -4.12
CA PRO A 248 4.87 -18.82 -4.85
C PRO A 248 4.48 -19.99 -3.93
N VAL A 249 3.19 -20.30 -3.86
CA VAL A 249 2.67 -21.45 -3.10
C VAL A 249 2.47 -22.61 -4.08
N ASP A 250 3.04 -23.76 -3.78
CA ASP A 250 2.73 -25.02 -4.48
C ASP A 250 2.04 -26.02 -3.54
N ASP A 251 1.71 -27.20 -4.06
CA ASP A 251 1.02 -28.25 -3.31
C ASP A 251 1.82 -28.76 -2.09
N ALA A 252 3.09 -28.37 -1.95
CA ALA A 252 3.97 -28.68 -0.82
C ALA A 252 4.15 -27.51 0.18
N GLY A 253 3.53 -26.35 -0.06
CA GLY A 253 3.51 -25.19 0.84
C GLY A 253 4.19 -23.93 0.28
N PRO A 254 4.49 -22.93 1.14
CA PRO A 254 5.13 -21.70 0.70
C PRO A 254 6.56 -21.97 0.20
N ARG A 255 6.86 -21.61 -1.05
CA ARG A 255 8.23 -21.71 -1.56
C ARG A 255 9.13 -20.68 -0.88
N PRO A 256 10.40 -21.02 -0.63
CA PRO A 256 11.35 -20.06 -0.14
C PRO A 256 11.58 -18.95 -1.17
N PHE A 257 11.79 -17.74 -0.67
CA PHE A 257 12.12 -16.57 -1.48
C PHE A 257 13.29 -15.81 -0.86
N GLU A 258 13.94 -14.98 -1.68
CA GLU A 258 15.13 -14.22 -1.28
C GLU A 258 14.72 -12.94 -0.54
N ALA A 259 15.29 -12.71 0.65
CA ALA A 259 15.06 -11.51 1.45
C ALA A 259 16.40 -10.90 1.94
N PRO A 260 16.64 -9.59 1.78
CA PRO A 260 17.86 -8.94 2.24
C PRO A 260 17.91 -8.86 3.77
N ILE A 261 19.09 -9.10 4.33
CA ILE A 261 19.42 -8.94 5.74
C ILE A 261 19.60 -7.44 6.02
N GLU A 262 18.85 -6.90 6.98
CA GLU A 262 18.98 -5.53 7.46
C GLU A 262 19.93 -5.45 8.65
N GLU A 263 19.79 -6.39 9.57
CA GLU A 263 20.57 -6.43 10.80
C GLU A 263 20.91 -7.88 11.14
N SER A 264 22.06 -8.07 11.78
CA SER A 264 22.45 -9.35 12.31
C SER A 264 23.19 -9.19 13.63
N PHE A 265 22.85 -10.02 14.61
CA PHE A 265 23.46 -10.02 15.92
C PHE A 265 23.44 -11.43 16.51
N THR A 266 24.18 -11.63 17.59
CA THR A 266 24.23 -12.90 18.30
C THR A 266 23.44 -12.77 19.59
N HIS A 267 22.52 -13.69 19.83
CA HIS A 267 21.70 -13.73 21.04
C HIS A 267 21.60 -15.18 21.52
N GLU A 268 21.91 -15.42 22.80
CA GLU A 268 21.87 -16.76 23.42
C GLU A 268 22.62 -17.84 22.63
N GLY A 269 23.78 -17.50 22.07
CA GLY A 269 24.60 -18.43 21.27
C GLY A 269 24.05 -18.73 19.87
N ARG A 270 22.93 -18.10 19.48
CA ARG A 270 22.34 -18.21 18.14
C ARG A 270 22.60 -16.93 17.35
N ARG A 271 22.76 -17.09 16.04
CA ARG A 271 22.77 -15.98 15.10
C ARG A 271 21.34 -15.59 14.79
N VAL A 272 21.00 -14.34 15.08
CA VAL A 272 19.70 -13.74 14.77
C VAL A 272 19.88 -12.83 13.55
N LEU A 273 19.13 -13.12 12.50
CA LEU A 273 19.13 -12.37 11.25
C LEU A 273 17.78 -11.69 11.09
N HIS A 274 17.77 -10.37 11.04
CA HIS A 274 16.60 -9.58 10.67
C HIS A 274 16.62 -9.37 9.17
N VAL A 275 15.57 -9.85 8.49
CA VAL A 275 15.41 -9.70 7.04
C VAL A 275 14.24 -8.78 6.73
N ARG A 276 14.36 -8.00 5.66
CA ARG A 276 13.26 -7.17 5.15
C ARG A 276 12.47 -7.94 4.13
N LEU A 277 11.16 -8.04 4.36
CA LEU A 277 10.23 -8.61 3.39
C LEU A 277 9.62 -7.49 2.54
N THR A 278 9.15 -6.43 3.20
CA THR A 278 8.62 -5.20 2.59
C THR A 278 8.95 -4.00 3.50
N PRO A 279 8.72 -2.74 3.09
CA PRO A 279 9.04 -1.56 3.90
C PRO A 279 8.38 -1.51 5.30
N SER A 280 7.35 -2.32 5.56
CA SER A 280 6.64 -2.36 6.85
C SER A 280 6.56 -3.76 7.47
N VAL A 281 7.16 -4.77 6.81
CA VAL A 281 7.19 -6.16 7.27
C VAL A 281 8.62 -6.65 7.29
N SER A 282 9.09 -7.02 8.47
CA SER A 282 10.37 -7.68 8.66
C SER A 282 10.15 -9.11 9.13
N GLY A 283 11.19 -9.91 9.03
CA GLY A 283 11.19 -11.27 9.57
C GLY A 283 12.43 -11.54 10.39
N VAL A 284 12.30 -12.49 11.31
CA VAL A 284 13.37 -12.90 12.20
C VAL A 284 13.68 -14.37 11.95
N VAL A 285 14.96 -14.64 11.71
CA VAL A 285 15.52 -15.99 11.60
C VAL A 285 16.52 -16.18 12.74
N ALA A 286 16.36 -17.25 13.53
CA ALA A 286 17.30 -17.60 14.60
C ALA A 286 17.92 -18.98 14.35
N VAL A 287 19.21 -19.03 14.08
CA VAL A 287 19.94 -20.22 13.62
C VAL A 287 21.25 -20.41 14.38
N SER A 288 21.78 -21.63 14.38
CA SER A 288 23.13 -21.89 14.91
C SER A 288 24.19 -21.19 14.05
N PRO A 289 25.26 -20.62 14.61
CA PRO A 289 26.27 -19.86 13.87
C PRO A 289 26.96 -20.66 12.74
N ASP A 290 27.13 -21.97 12.97
CA ASP A 290 27.75 -22.94 12.07
C ASP A 290 26.82 -23.48 10.98
N ARG A 291 25.50 -23.22 11.09
CA ARG A 291 24.50 -23.68 10.11
C ARG A 291 24.79 -23.02 8.76
N ARG A 292 24.91 -23.83 7.71
CA ARG A 292 25.15 -23.35 6.35
C ARG A 292 23.84 -23.11 5.61
N LEU A 293 23.68 -21.89 5.11
CA LEU A 293 22.41 -21.40 4.61
C LEU A 293 22.51 -21.03 3.13
N LYS A 294 21.41 -21.20 2.42
CA LYS A 294 21.26 -20.68 1.07
C LYS A 294 21.18 -19.16 1.11
N ALA A 295 22.27 -18.50 0.74
CA ALA A 295 22.39 -17.04 0.78
C ALA A 295 23.23 -16.50 -0.39
N ARG A 296 23.01 -15.24 -0.73
CA ARG A 296 23.76 -14.47 -1.73
C ARG A 296 24.51 -13.36 -1.02
N LEU A 297 25.83 -13.45 -1.05
CA LEU A 297 26.71 -12.49 -0.40
C LEU A 297 26.78 -11.18 -1.20
N HIS A 298 26.64 -10.06 -0.49
CA HIS A 298 26.83 -8.73 -1.00
C HIS A 298 28.29 -8.52 -1.37
N GLY A 299 28.59 -8.52 -2.67
CA GLY A 299 29.96 -8.33 -3.19
C GLY A 299 30.50 -9.48 -4.05
N ALA A 300 29.72 -10.52 -4.32
CA ALA A 300 30.11 -11.58 -5.26
C ALA A 300 30.19 -11.10 -6.73
N GLU A 301 29.53 -9.97 -7.08
CA GLU A 301 29.79 -9.26 -8.34
C GLU A 301 30.07 -7.78 -8.06
N ARG A 302 31.36 -7.42 -8.08
CA ARG A 302 31.81 -6.03 -8.05
C ARG A 302 31.47 -5.38 -9.38
N TRP A 303 30.35 -4.65 -9.43
CA TRP A 303 29.87 -3.89 -10.59
C TRP A 303 30.96 -3.02 -11.26
N TRP A 304 31.95 -2.52 -10.52
CA TRP A 304 33.07 -1.75 -11.06
C TRP A 304 34.08 -2.58 -11.89
N ARG A 305 34.12 -3.91 -11.76
CA ARG A 305 34.92 -4.77 -12.66
C ARG A 305 34.35 -4.85 -14.08
N ARG A 306 33.08 -4.46 -14.29
CA ARG A 306 32.50 -4.28 -15.63
C ARG A 306 32.85 -2.92 -16.27
N LEU A 307 33.35 -1.97 -15.50
CA LEU A 307 33.63 -0.59 -15.94
C LEU A 307 35.11 -0.33 -16.23
N LEU A 308 36.00 -1.29 -15.97
CA LEU A 308 37.41 -1.20 -16.36
C LEU A 308 37.62 -2.02 -17.64
N PRO A 309 37.87 -1.39 -18.80
CA PRO A 309 38.37 -2.12 -19.96
C PRO A 309 39.69 -2.78 -19.57
N GLU A 310 39.82 -4.08 -19.85
CA GLU A 310 41.12 -4.75 -19.77
C GLU A 310 42.13 -3.94 -20.58
N ARG A 311 43.22 -3.50 -19.93
CA ARG A 311 44.32 -2.88 -20.64
C ARG A 311 44.90 -3.92 -21.59
N PRO A 312 44.95 -3.67 -22.92
CA PRO A 312 45.69 -4.53 -23.81
C PRO A 312 47.19 -4.33 -23.56
N GLY A 313 47.87 -5.41 -23.20
CA GLY A 313 49.32 -5.53 -23.34
C GLY A 313 50.13 -5.40 -22.06
N ALA A 314 50.51 -6.54 -21.50
CA ALA A 314 51.87 -6.75 -21.04
C ALA A 314 52.42 -7.98 -21.78
N ARG A 315 53.08 -7.73 -22.92
CA ARG A 315 54.10 -8.64 -23.43
C ARG A 315 55.29 -8.58 -22.46
N ALA A 316 55.77 -9.75 -22.05
CA ALA A 316 57.17 -10.04 -21.77
C ALA A 316 57.32 -11.56 -22.03
N GLY A 317 57.93 -12.02 -23.14
CA GLY A 317 59.39 -12.22 -23.29
C GLY A 317 60.24 -11.46 -22.27
N ASP A 318 61.01 -12.12 -21.41
CA ASP A 318 61.91 -13.25 -21.67
C ASP A 318 61.75 -14.44 -20.71
#